data_AF-A0A1B9SFM2-F1
#
_entry.id   AF-A0A1B9SFM2-F1
#
_cell.length_a   1.000
_cell.length_b   1.000
_cell.length_c   1.000
_cell.angle_alpha   90.00
_cell.angle_beta   90.00
_cell.angle_gamma   90.00
#
_symmetry.space_group_name_H-M   'P 1'
#
loop_
_entity.id
_entity.type
_entity.pdbx_description
1 polymer ?
#
loop_
_entity_poly.entity_id
_entity_poly.type
_entity_poly.pdbx_seq_one_letter_code
_entity_poly.pdbx_strand_id
1 'polypeptide(L)'
;MKLMKGSEPSFMTAAEASVRQGYAARSELALRDGLEAILRSRLPTARIVHELVMGAREVRADVVAIDAAHIAAVEVKGAYDNVSRLLHQVGMFQLCVPEVWVCCAKEHAEDAKLIRHLLPSVGLIVGTNLDRHYHKGDKILPLELEIEAEPVPRAPVPEMMLEMLWAEELRNACTLLGMPVSSAMTRPKCISLILEKASAAEIMPATCAQLRARDAVWRADDPIEANYRTKLVADLEASRV
;
A
#
# COMPACT_ATOMS: atom_id res chain seq x y z
N MET A 1 11.58 -5.26 -26.38
CA MET A 1 10.35 -5.96 -25.96
C MET A 1 10.02 -5.50 -24.54
N LYS A 2 8.95 -4.72 -24.33
CA LYS A 2 8.52 -4.35 -22.97
C LYS A 2 7.79 -5.57 -22.41
N LEU A 3 8.33 -6.21 -21.37
CA LEU A 3 7.77 -7.43 -20.80
C LEU A 3 6.36 -7.22 -20.22
N MET A 4 5.99 -5.98 -19.86
CA MET A 4 4.70 -5.65 -19.26
C MET A 4 4.19 -4.27 -19.72
N LYS A 5 2.87 -4.10 -19.75
CA LYS A 5 2.19 -2.82 -20.03
C LYS A 5 2.30 -1.92 -18.79
N GLY A 6 2.78 -0.68 -18.98
CA GLY A 6 2.85 0.32 -17.90
C GLY A 6 1.46 0.65 -17.35
N SER A 7 1.40 1.14 -16.11
CA SER A 7 0.17 1.74 -15.58
C SER A 7 -0.13 3.06 -16.32
N GLU A 8 -1.40 3.47 -16.36
CA GLU A 8 -1.74 4.78 -16.92
C GLU A 8 -1.49 5.86 -15.86
N PRO A 9 -0.92 7.02 -16.22
CA PRO A 9 -0.79 8.13 -15.29
C PRO A 9 -2.18 8.67 -14.95
N SER A 10 -2.64 8.42 -13.72
CA SER A 10 -3.94 8.89 -13.25
C SER A 10 -3.78 10.22 -12.50
N PHE A 11 -3.99 11.32 -13.22
CA PHE A 11 -4.28 12.63 -12.63
C PHE A 11 -5.80 12.76 -12.51
N MET A 12 -6.38 12.28 -11.41
CA MET A 12 -7.77 12.52 -11.06
C MET A 12 -7.79 13.07 -9.63
N THR A 13 -8.54 14.15 -9.41
CA THR A 13 -8.64 14.84 -8.12
C THR A 13 -9.69 14.18 -7.21
N ALA A 14 -9.60 14.43 -5.90
CA ALA A 14 -10.51 13.88 -4.88
C ALA A 14 -11.99 14.16 -5.18
N ALA A 15 -12.29 15.36 -5.68
CA ALA A 15 -13.63 15.78 -6.05
C ALA A 15 -14.16 14.97 -7.24
N GLU A 16 -13.34 14.71 -8.26
CA GLU A 16 -13.75 13.98 -9.46
C GLU A 16 -14.03 12.48 -9.18
N ALA A 17 -13.28 11.87 -8.26
CA ALA A 17 -13.52 10.49 -7.83
C ALA A 17 -14.85 10.34 -7.06
N SER A 18 -15.19 11.33 -6.20
CA SER A 18 -16.39 11.29 -5.36
C SER A 18 -17.72 11.37 -6.12
N VAL A 19 -17.67 11.86 -7.37
CA VAL A 19 -18.87 12.07 -8.21
C VAL A 19 -19.10 10.90 -9.18
N ARG A 20 -18.24 9.86 -9.17
CA ARG A 20 -18.42 8.70 -10.06
C ARG A 20 -19.71 7.95 -9.75
N GLN A 21 -20.69 8.10 -10.63
CA GLN A 21 -21.91 7.32 -10.64
C GLN A 21 -21.74 6.13 -11.61
N GLY A 22 -21.90 4.90 -11.12
CA GLY A 22 -21.81 3.71 -11.95
C GLY A 22 -21.77 2.41 -11.15
N TYR A 23 -22.11 1.29 -11.80
CA TYR A 23 -22.04 -0.03 -11.17
C TYR A 23 -20.60 -0.45 -10.81
N ALA A 24 -19.62 -0.11 -11.66
CA ALA A 24 -18.21 -0.38 -11.39
C ALA A 24 -17.68 0.39 -10.16
N ALA A 25 -17.97 1.69 -10.06
CA ALA A 25 -17.52 2.51 -8.93
C ALA A 25 -18.13 2.06 -7.59
N ARG A 26 -19.40 1.63 -7.58
CA ARG A 26 -20.04 1.08 -6.38
C ARG A 26 -19.48 -0.28 -5.99
N SER A 27 -19.17 -1.13 -6.97
CA SER A 27 -18.55 -2.43 -6.76
C SER A 27 -17.17 -2.29 -6.11
N GLU A 28 -16.35 -1.39 -6.65
CA GLU A 28 -15.02 -1.08 -6.11
C GLU A 28 -15.09 -0.46 -4.70
N LEU A 29 -16.01 0.48 -4.48
CA LEU A 29 -16.20 1.12 -3.18
C LEU A 29 -16.58 0.11 -2.10
N ALA A 30 -17.51 -0.80 -2.37
CA ALA A 30 -17.91 -1.83 -1.41
C ALA A 30 -16.75 -2.74 -1.01
N LEU A 31 -15.92 -3.16 -1.99
CA LEU A 31 -14.71 -3.94 -1.70
C LEU A 31 -13.73 -3.16 -0.82
N ARG A 32 -13.49 -1.88 -1.12
CA ARG A 32 -12.59 -1.02 -0.34
C ARG A 32 -13.08 -0.87 1.10
N ASP A 33 -14.36 -0.58 1.31
CA ASP A 33 -14.91 -0.37 2.65
C ASP A 33 -14.85 -1.66 3.50
N GLY A 34 -15.17 -2.81 2.92
CA GLY A 34 -15.02 -4.09 3.61
C GLY A 34 -13.55 -4.45 3.89
N LEU A 35 -12.65 -4.15 2.95
CA LEU A 35 -11.21 -4.35 3.10
C LEU A 35 -10.64 -3.49 4.22
N GLU A 36 -11.07 -2.23 4.33
CA GLU A 36 -10.67 -1.35 5.43
C GLU A 36 -10.98 -2.00 6.78
N ALA A 37 -12.17 -2.60 6.96
CA ALA A 37 -12.51 -3.29 8.21
C ALA A 37 -11.56 -4.46 8.53
N ILE A 38 -11.17 -5.24 7.51
CA ILE A 38 -10.17 -6.32 7.67
C ILE A 38 -8.82 -5.73 8.10
N LEU A 39 -8.35 -4.69 7.41
CA LEU A 39 -7.06 -4.05 7.71
C LEU A 39 -7.04 -3.44 9.11
N ARG A 40 -8.13 -2.81 9.55
CA ARG A 40 -8.25 -2.28 10.92
C ARG A 40 -8.21 -3.36 11.98
N SER A 41 -8.83 -4.51 11.72
CA SER A 41 -8.78 -5.63 12.66
C SER A 41 -7.36 -6.19 12.81
N ARG A 42 -6.56 -6.15 11.74
CA ARG A 42 -5.21 -6.75 11.71
C ARG A 42 -4.12 -5.77 12.14
N LEU A 43 -4.23 -4.51 11.72
CA LEU A 43 -3.30 -3.43 12.00
C LEU A 43 -4.06 -2.25 12.61
N PRO A 44 -4.50 -2.36 13.88
CA PRO A 44 -5.40 -1.39 14.50
C PRO A 44 -4.78 0.01 14.64
N THR A 45 -3.45 0.11 14.67
CA THR A 45 -2.71 1.37 14.76
C THR A 45 -2.24 1.91 13.40
N ALA A 46 -2.50 1.17 12.32
CA ALA A 46 -2.12 1.60 10.99
C ALA A 46 -2.95 2.79 10.53
N ARG A 47 -2.28 3.68 9.81
CA ARG A 47 -2.94 4.66 8.95
C ARG A 47 -3.31 3.98 7.65
N ILE A 48 -4.57 4.05 7.25
CA ILE A 48 -5.02 3.60 5.93
C ILE A 48 -4.94 4.76 4.96
N VAL A 49 -4.32 4.51 3.80
CA VAL A 49 -4.18 5.46 2.70
C VAL A 49 -4.59 4.78 1.40
N HIS A 50 -5.25 5.53 0.52
CA HIS A 50 -5.68 5.03 -0.78
C HIS A 50 -4.80 5.62 -1.89
N GLU A 51 -4.62 4.85 -2.97
CA GLU A 51 -3.88 5.26 -4.16
C GLU A 51 -2.42 5.67 -3.86
N LEU A 52 -1.70 4.88 -3.07
CA LEU A 52 -0.29 5.15 -2.76
C LEU A 52 0.60 4.79 -3.96
N VAL A 53 1.29 5.79 -4.51
CA VAL A 53 2.26 5.61 -5.61
C VAL A 53 3.49 4.86 -5.10
N MET A 54 3.89 3.81 -5.80
CA MET A 54 5.02 2.96 -5.44
C MET A 54 5.70 2.36 -6.70
N GLY A 55 6.68 1.49 -6.51
CA GLY A 55 7.38 0.83 -7.61
C GLY A 55 8.12 1.79 -8.53
N ALA A 56 8.92 2.71 -7.97
CA ALA A 56 9.56 3.79 -8.73
C ALA A 56 8.57 4.63 -9.57
N ARG A 57 7.34 4.80 -9.07
CA ARG A 57 6.22 5.53 -9.69
C ARG A 57 5.59 4.84 -10.91
N GLU A 58 5.89 3.57 -11.14
CA GLU A 58 5.30 2.78 -12.23
C GLU A 58 3.95 2.17 -11.85
N VAL A 59 3.62 2.09 -10.55
CA VAL A 59 2.39 1.47 -10.05
C VAL A 59 1.82 2.24 -8.86
N ARG A 60 0.56 1.96 -8.53
CA ARG A 60 -0.15 2.60 -7.43
C ARG A 60 -1.04 1.56 -6.75
N ALA A 61 -0.87 1.38 -5.45
CA ALA A 61 -1.70 0.46 -4.69
C ALA A 61 -3.02 1.12 -4.30
N ASP A 62 -4.11 0.39 -4.47
CA ASP A 62 -5.45 0.89 -4.24
C ASP A 62 -5.68 1.23 -2.75
N VAL A 63 -5.26 0.35 -1.84
CA VAL A 63 -5.36 0.56 -0.39
C VAL A 63 -4.06 0.11 0.27
N VAL A 64 -3.54 0.91 1.20
CA VAL A 64 -2.33 0.60 1.96
C VAL A 64 -2.55 0.89 3.43
N ALA A 65 -2.26 -0.09 4.29
CA ALA A 65 -2.21 0.08 5.74
C ALA A 65 -0.75 0.25 6.18
N ILE A 66 -0.45 1.37 6.84
CA ILE A 66 0.90 1.75 7.27
C ILE A 66 0.91 1.85 8.79
N ASP A 67 1.50 0.85 9.44
CA ASP A 67 1.75 0.84 10.88
C ASP A 67 3.14 1.41 11.22
N ALA A 68 3.55 1.39 12.49
CA ALA A 68 4.82 1.99 12.93
C ALA A 68 6.07 1.34 12.31
N ALA A 69 6.01 0.06 11.97
CA ALA A 69 7.14 -0.70 11.42
C ALA A 69 6.70 -1.79 10.41
N HIS A 70 5.49 -1.67 9.85
CA HIS A 70 4.94 -2.64 8.90
C HIS A 70 4.04 -1.94 7.89
N ILE A 71 4.04 -2.43 6.65
CA ILE A 71 3.21 -1.88 5.57
C ILE A 71 2.55 -3.04 4.82
N ALA A 72 1.23 -2.99 4.69
CA ALA A 72 0.46 -3.88 3.85
C ALA A 72 -0.13 -3.11 2.66
N ALA A 73 0.17 -3.52 1.43
CA ALA A 73 -0.43 -2.96 0.22
C ALA A 73 -1.43 -3.95 -0.39
N VAL A 74 -2.56 -3.43 -0.86
CA VAL A 74 -3.65 -4.20 -1.44
C VAL A 74 -4.00 -3.65 -2.81
N GLU A 75 -4.02 -4.52 -3.82
CA GLU A 75 -4.68 -4.23 -5.11
C GLU A 75 -6.14 -4.70 -5.04
N VAL A 76 -7.07 -3.83 -5.42
CA VAL A 76 -8.51 -4.11 -5.47
C VAL A 76 -8.94 -4.33 -6.92
N LYS A 77 -9.76 -5.37 -7.16
CA LYS A 77 -10.34 -5.66 -8.49
C LYS A 77 -11.84 -5.97 -8.37
N GLY A 78 -12.68 -5.00 -8.73
CA GLY A 78 -14.13 -5.17 -8.83
C GLY A 78 -14.54 -6.02 -10.03
N ALA A 79 -15.80 -6.44 -10.10
CA ALA A 79 -16.30 -7.43 -11.08
C ALA A 79 -16.23 -7.02 -12.57
N TYR A 80 -15.91 -5.75 -12.84
CA TYR A 80 -15.79 -5.17 -14.17
C TYR A 80 -14.35 -4.83 -14.56
N ASP A 81 -13.38 -5.10 -13.68
CA ASP A 81 -12.01 -4.68 -13.90
C ASP A 81 -11.25 -5.55 -14.89
N ASN A 82 -10.22 -4.96 -15.47
CA ASN A 82 -9.25 -5.66 -16.29
C ASN A 82 -8.06 -6.08 -15.42
N VAL A 83 -7.81 -7.38 -15.34
CA VAL A 83 -6.74 -7.99 -14.52
C VAL A 83 -5.43 -8.23 -15.28
N SER A 84 -5.32 -7.82 -16.55
CA SER A 84 -4.12 -8.07 -17.37
C SER A 84 -2.82 -7.45 -16.83
N ARG A 85 -2.93 -6.46 -15.93
CA ARG A 85 -1.78 -5.81 -15.26
C ARG A 85 -1.56 -6.30 -13.83
N LEU A 86 -2.43 -7.16 -13.31
CA LEU A 86 -2.44 -7.52 -11.90
C LEU A 86 -1.10 -8.11 -11.45
N LEU A 87 -0.52 -9.02 -12.24
CA LEU A 87 0.80 -9.61 -11.95
C LEU A 87 1.92 -8.56 -11.87
N HIS A 88 1.92 -7.57 -12.78
CA HIS A 88 2.90 -6.48 -12.76
C HIS A 88 2.75 -5.65 -11.49
N GLN A 89 1.51 -5.27 -11.16
CA GLN A 89 1.19 -4.42 -10.02
C GLN A 89 1.64 -5.08 -8.71
N VAL A 90 1.18 -6.30 -8.44
CA VAL A 90 1.52 -7.00 -7.20
C VAL A 90 3.01 -7.38 -7.14
N GLY A 91 3.63 -7.70 -8.28
CA GLY A 91 5.06 -7.96 -8.36
C GLY A 91 5.88 -6.74 -7.96
N MET A 92 5.48 -5.54 -8.42
CA MET A 92 6.13 -4.28 -8.03
C MET A 92 5.86 -3.93 -6.56
N PHE A 93 4.67 -4.21 -6.02
CA PHE A 93 4.36 -3.98 -4.60
C PHE A 93 5.26 -4.81 -3.69
N GLN A 94 5.56 -6.05 -4.06
CA GLN A 94 6.46 -6.93 -3.28
C GLN A 94 7.89 -6.42 -3.18
N LEU A 95 8.31 -5.52 -4.08
CA LEU A 95 9.61 -4.86 -3.97
C LEU A 95 9.57 -3.71 -2.96
N CYS A 96 8.41 -3.09 -2.76
CA CYS A 96 8.26 -1.88 -1.96
C CYS A 96 7.84 -2.14 -0.51
N VAL A 97 7.00 -3.15 -0.27
CA VAL A 97 6.38 -3.40 1.05
C VAL A 97 6.47 -4.87 1.44
N PRO A 98 6.44 -5.19 2.75
CA PRO A 98 6.61 -6.56 3.21
C PRO A 98 5.38 -7.42 2.96
N GLU A 99 4.17 -6.85 3.07
CA GLU A 99 2.91 -7.58 2.95
C GLU A 99 2.11 -7.08 1.74
N VAL A 100 1.68 -8.01 0.88
CA VAL A 100 0.94 -7.70 -0.36
C VAL A 100 -0.28 -8.58 -0.46
N TRP A 101 -1.40 -7.97 -0.84
CA TRP A 101 -2.68 -8.61 -1.01
C TRP A 101 -3.29 -8.32 -2.38
N VAL A 102 -4.11 -9.26 -2.84
CA VAL A 102 -5.15 -9.02 -3.85
C VAL A 102 -6.50 -9.17 -3.17
N CYS A 103 -7.35 -8.16 -3.30
CA CYS A 103 -8.76 -8.21 -2.91
C CYS A 103 -9.61 -8.11 -4.18
N CYS A 104 -10.33 -9.16 -4.54
CA CYS A 104 -11.08 -9.17 -5.79
C CYS A 104 -12.51 -9.68 -5.64
N ALA A 105 -13.39 -9.26 -6.55
CA ALA A 105 -14.69 -9.89 -6.72
C ALA A 105 -14.52 -11.33 -7.24
N LYS A 106 -15.48 -12.21 -6.93
CA LYS A 106 -15.48 -13.64 -7.33
C LYS A 106 -15.15 -13.87 -8.82
N GLU A 107 -15.52 -12.96 -9.71
CA GLU A 107 -15.25 -13.02 -11.16
C GLU A 107 -13.76 -13.08 -11.49
N HIS A 108 -12.89 -12.61 -10.60
CA HIS A 108 -11.44 -12.55 -10.77
C HIS A 108 -10.69 -13.49 -9.84
N ALA A 109 -11.39 -14.38 -9.12
CA ALA A 109 -10.78 -15.28 -8.15
C ALA A 109 -9.75 -16.23 -8.80
N GLU A 110 -10.06 -16.80 -9.96
CA GLU A 110 -9.14 -17.75 -10.64
C GLU A 110 -7.86 -17.07 -11.15
N ASP A 111 -7.97 -15.85 -11.69
CA ASP A 111 -6.80 -15.06 -12.09
C ASP A 111 -5.92 -14.71 -10.87
N ALA A 112 -6.55 -14.34 -9.75
CA ALA A 112 -5.85 -14.03 -8.51
C ALA A 112 -5.18 -15.27 -7.90
N LYS A 113 -5.84 -16.45 -7.96
CA LYS A 113 -5.26 -17.74 -7.55
C LYS A 113 -4.06 -18.12 -8.39
N LEU A 114 -4.12 -17.90 -9.72
CA LEU A 114 -2.98 -18.13 -10.61
C LEU A 114 -1.79 -17.22 -10.24
N ILE A 115 -2.06 -15.93 -9.98
CA ILE A 115 -1.03 -14.99 -9.53
C ILE A 115 -0.41 -15.43 -8.21
N ARG A 116 -1.22 -15.87 -7.24
CA ARG A 116 -0.69 -16.43 -5.99
C ARG A 116 0.16 -17.67 -6.24
N HIS A 117 -0.21 -18.53 -7.19
CA HIS A 117 0.61 -19.69 -7.56
C HIS A 117 2.01 -19.27 -8.05
N LEU A 118 2.08 -18.17 -8.80
CA LEU A 118 3.34 -17.59 -9.28
C LEU A 118 4.08 -16.79 -8.19
N LEU A 119 3.35 -16.18 -7.28
CA LEU A 119 3.84 -15.34 -6.18
C LEU A 119 3.21 -15.79 -4.84
N PRO A 120 3.68 -16.91 -4.25
CA PRO A 120 3.02 -17.55 -3.10
C PRO A 120 2.91 -16.69 -1.84
N SER A 121 3.70 -15.61 -1.73
CA SER A 121 3.65 -14.65 -0.64
C SER A 121 2.48 -13.66 -0.72
N VAL A 122 1.78 -13.54 -1.86
CA VAL A 122 0.63 -12.63 -2.02
C VAL A 122 -0.62 -13.22 -1.37
N GLY A 123 -1.17 -12.53 -0.37
CA GLY A 123 -2.46 -12.89 0.23
C GLY A 123 -3.63 -12.69 -0.72
N LEU A 124 -4.72 -13.43 -0.52
CA LEU A 124 -5.90 -13.39 -1.36
C LEU A 124 -7.16 -13.23 -0.50
N ILE A 125 -7.93 -12.19 -0.83
CA ILE A 125 -9.27 -11.92 -0.29
C ILE A 125 -10.24 -11.96 -1.46
N VAL A 126 -11.32 -12.73 -1.33
CA VAL A 126 -12.36 -12.84 -2.35
C VAL A 126 -13.68 -12.32 -1.81
N GLY A 127 -14.25 -11.36 -2.53
CA GLY A 127 -15.58 -10.82 -2.28
C GLY A 127 -16.65 -11.59 -3.03
N THR A 128 -17.59 -12.16 -2.28
CA THR A 128 -18.81 -12.75 -2.83
C THR A 128 -19.97 -11.75 -2.76
N ASN A 129 -21.11 -12.10 -3.34
CA ASN A 129 -22.30 -11.23 -3.42
C ASN A 129 -22.05 -9.89 -4.14
N LEU A 130 -21.05 -9.81 -5.02
CA LEU A 130 -20.64 -8.56 -5.67
C LEU A 130 -20.56 -8.73 -7.19
N ASP A 131 -21.55 -9.43 -7.76
CA ASP A 131 -21.55 -9.78 -9.18
C ASP A 131 -21.92 -8.62 -10.11
N ARG A 132 -21.77 -8.84 -11.42
CA ARG A 132 -22.13 -7.86 -12.46
C ARG A 132 -23.61 -7.45 -12.47
N HIS A 133 -24.45 -8.05 -11.64
CA HIS A 133 -25.86 -7.75 -11.47
C HIS A 133 -26.19 -7.32 -10.03
N TYR A 134 -25.19 -7.09 -9.18
CA TYR A 134 -25.33 -6.75 -7.75
C TYR A 134 -26.33 -5.62 -7.48
N HIS A 135 -26.49 -4.70 -8.43
CA HIS A 135 -27.39 -3.55 -8.31
C HIS A 135 -28.65 -3.64 -9.20
N LYS A 136 -28.91 -4.78 -9.83
CA LYS A 136 -30.06 -5.03 -10.71
C LYS A 136 -31.14 -5.91 -10.07
N GLY A 137 -30.88 -6.53 -8.92
CA GLY A 137 -31.84 -7.36 -8.20
C GLY A 137 -32.64 -6.58 -7.15
N ASP A 138 -33.86 -7.04 -6.87
CA ASP A 138 -34.73 -6.49 -5.80
C ASP A 138 -34.19 -6.74 -4.37
N LYS A 139 -33.15 -7.59 -4.24
CA LYS A 139 -32.45 -7.87 -2.99
C LYS A 139 -30.95 -7.74 -3.20
N ILE A 140 -30.37 -6.66 -2.70
CA ILE A 140 -28.92 -6.48 -2.60
C ILE A 140 -28.47 -7.31 -1.39
N LEU A 141 -27.73 -8.40 -1.63
CA LEU A 141 -27.12 -9.19 -0.56
C LEU A 141 -25.92 -8.42 0.03
N PRO A 142 -25.61 -8.57 1.32
CA PRO A 142 -24.41 -7.94 1.88
C PRO A 142 -23.15 -8.52 1.21
N LEU A 143 -22.17 -7.65 0.96
CA LEU A 143 -20.82 -8.08 0.59
C LEU A 143 -20.24 -8.96 1.70
N GLU A 144 -19.74 -10.13 1.32
CA GLU A 144 -18.98 -11.01 2.20
C GLU A 144 -17.56 -11.11 1.65
N LEU A 145 -16.58 -10.80 2.51
CA LEU A 145 -15.17 -10.93 2.18
C LEU A 145 -14.61 -12.16 2.90
N GLU A 146 -14.02 -13.07 2.12
CA GLU A 146 -13.36 -14.27 2.63
C GLU A 146 -11.85 -14.17 2.40
N ILE A 147 -11.07 -14.41 3.44
CA ILE A 147 -9.62 -14.59 3.33
C ILE A 147 -9.37 -16.01 2.83
N GLU A 148 -9.26 -16.18 1.50
CA GLU A 148 -8.95 -17.50 0.92
C GLU A 148 -7.52 -17.92 1.22
N ALA A 149 -6.58 -16.97 1.32
CA ALA A 149 -5.19 -17.29 1.60
C ALA A 149 -4.43 -16.15 2.28
N GLU A 150 -3.70 -16.49 3.34
CA GLU A 150 -2.87 -15.54 4.08
C GLU A 150 -1.61 -15.15 3.30
N PRO A 151 -1.13 -13.89 3.43
CA PRO A 151 0.10 -13.43 2.83
C PRO A 151 1.26 -13.99 3.65
N VAL A 152 2.43 -14.07 3.01
CA VAL A 152 3.66 -14.39 3.71
C VAL A 152 4.54 -13.16 3.60
N PRO A 153 4.65 -12.34 4.66
CA PRO A 153 5.47 -11.15 4.63
C PRO A 153 6.91 -11.46 4.22
N ARG A 154 7.48 -10.62 3.34
CA ARG A 154 8.84 -10.78 2.80
C ARG A 154 9.66 -9.53 3.03
N ALA A 155 10.98 -9.65 2.97
CA ALA A 155 11.84 -8.48 2.98
C ALA A 155 11.62 -7.66 1.69
N PRO A 156 11.29 -6.36 1.79
CA PRO A 156 11.24 -5.47 0.63
C PRO A 156 12.66 -5.11 0.17
N VAL A 157 12.78 -4.58 -1.04
CA VAL A 157 14.02 -3.99 -1.55
C VAL A 157 14.15 -2.58 -0.95
N PRO A 158 15.17 -2.29 -0.13
CA PRO A 158 15.25 -1.02 0.59
C PRO A 158 15.20 0.23 -0.30
N GLU A 159 15.84 0.19 -1.47
CA GLU A 159 15.78 1.29 -2.44
C GLU A 159 14.34 1.55 -2.93
N MET A 160 13.61 0.47 -3.27
CA MET A 160 12.23 0.55 -3.76
C MET A 160 11.25 1.01 -2.68
N MET A 161 11.54 0.71 -1.41
CA MET A 161 10.81 1.24 -0.27
C MET A 161 11.02 2.75 -0.12
N LEU A 162 12.27 3.21 -0.18
CA LEU A 162 12.62 4.62 -0.07
C LEU A 162 12.09 5.46 -1.24
N GLU A 163 11.95 4.87 -2.44
CA GLU A 163 11.36 5.56 -3.59
C GLU A 163 9.88 5.94 -3.39
N MET A 164 9.18 5.32 -2.42
CA MET A 164 7.82 5.72 -2.05
C MET A 164 7.77 7.09 -1.35
N LEU A 165 8.86 7.51 -0.73
CA LEU A 165 8.95 8.78 -0.01
C LEU A 165 9.13 9.95 -0.97
N TRP A 166 8.69 11.13 -0.59
CA TRP A 166 8.93 12.41 -1.28
C TRP A 166 10.28 13.00 -0.92
N ALA A 167 10.70 14.05 -1.63
CA ALA A 167 12.02 14.65 -1.42
C ALA A 167 12.21 15.19 0.01
N GLU A 168 11.20 15.85 0.56
CA GLU A 168 11.21 16.36 1.93
C GLU A 168 11.13 15.23 2.96
N GLU A 169 10.27 14.24 2.72
CA GLU A 169 10.18 13.03 3.56
C GLU A 169 11.50 12.26 3.62
N LEU A 170 12.24 12.14 2.51
CA LEU A 170 13.57 11.53 2.51
C LEU A 170 14.55 12.31 3.38
N ARG A 171 14.51 13.65 3.35
CA ARG A 171 15.33 14.50 4.23
C ARG A 171 14.94 14.33 5.70
N ASN A 172 13.65 14.23 5.98
CA ASN A 172 13.14 13.96 7.33
C ASN A 172 13.54 12.57 7.81
N ALA A 173 13.52 11.55 6.95
CA ALA A 173 13.99 10.20 7.25
C ALA A 173 15.50 10.20 7.56
N CYS A 174 16.33 10.88 6.76
CA CYS A 174 17.75 11.08 7.07
C CYS A 174 17.94 11.73 8.46
N THR A 175 17.16 12.79 8.76
CA THR A 175 17.23 13.49 10.04
C THR A 175 16.83 12.59 11.20
N LEU A 176 15.77 11.79 11.04
CA LEU A 176 15.29 10.82 12.02
C LEU A 176 16.35 9.75 12.32
N LEU A 177 17.12 9.36 11.30
CA LEU A 177 18.23 8.39 11.41
C LEU A 177 19.55 9.04 11.85
N GLY A 178 19.55 10.31 12.27
CA GLY A 178 20.75 11.01 12.74
C GLY A 178 21.78 11.34 11.65
N MET A 179 21.36 11.33 10.38
CA MET A 179 22.24 11.61 9.24
C MET A 179 22.25 13.12 8.94
N PRO A 180 23.40 13.70 8.57
CA PRO A 180 23.49 15.12 8.26
C PRO A 180 22.75 15.44 6.96
N VAL A 181 21.82 16.40 7.01
CA VAL A 181 21.03 16.84 5.86
C VAL A 181 21.29 18.31 5.56
N SER A 182 21.42 18.64 4.27
CA SER A 182 21.45 20.02 3.78
C SER A 182 20.37 20.26 2.73
N SER A 183 20.05 21.53 2.49
CA SER A 183 19.09 21.94 1.45
C SER A 183 19.49 21.50 0.04
N ALA A 184 20.78 21.26 -0.21
CA ALA A 184 21.31 20.77 -1.48
C ALA A 184 21.14 19.25 -1.70
N MET A 185 20.65 18.51 -0.71
CA MET A 185 20.42 17.07 -0.87
C MET A 185 19.21 16.81 -1.77
N THR A 186 19.48 16.08 -2.85
CA THR A 186 18.49 15.58 -3.81
C THR A 186 17.96 14.23 -3.35
N ARG A 187 16.85 13.74 -3.95
CA ARG A 187 16.31 12.41 -3.63
C ARG A 187 17.35 11.29 -3.77
N PRO A 188 18.09 11.17 -4.89
CA PRO A 188 19.07 10.09 -5.02
C PRO A 188 20.18 10.17 -3.98
N LYS A 189 20.61 11.38 -3.61
CA LYS A 189 21.62 11.57 -2.55
C LYS A 189 21.10 11.13 -1.18
N CYS A 190 19.84 11.40 -0.85
CA CYS A 190 19.23 10.93 0.40
C CYS A 190 19.10 9.41 0.40
N ILE A 191 18.62 8.82 -0.70
CA ILE A 191 18.48 7.36 -0.84
C ILE A 191 19.84 6.68 -0.69
N SER A 192 20.88 7.11 -1.42
CA SER A 192 22.22 6.55 -1.28
C SER A 192 22.77 6.67 0.14
N LEU A 193 22.58 7.82 0.80
CA LEU A 193 23.05 8.02 2.17
C LEU A 193 22.37 7.05 3.14
N ILE A 194 21.05 6.89 3.05
CA ILE A 194 20.30 5.96 3.89
C ILE A 194 20.74 4.51 3.61
N LEU A 195 20.87 4.11 2.35
CA LEU A 195 21.30 2.76 1.98
C LEU A 195 22.73 2.42 2.44
N GLU A 196 23.61 3.42 2.51
CA GLU A 196 24.99 3.23 2.98
C GLU A 196 25.08 3.10 4.52
N LYS A 197 24.18 3.78 5.25
CA LYS A 197 24.33 4.00 6.70
C LYS A 197 23.28 3.32 7.57
N ALA A 198 22.13 2.95 7.03
CA ALA A 198 21.03 2.35 7.79
C ALA A 198 20.79 0.89 7.38
N SER A 199 20.42 0.08 8.36
CA SER A 199 19.95 -1.28 8.17
C SER A 199 18.50 -1.32 7.69
N ALA A 200 18.07 -2.45 7.14
CA ALA A 200 16.66 -2.65 6.77
C ALA A 200 15.69 -2.49 7.97
N ALA A 201 16.14 -2.83 9.18
CA ALA A 201 15.39 -2.68 10.43
C ALA A 201 15.17 -1.22 10.84
N GLU A 202 16.05 -0.31 10.40
CA GLU A 202 15.93 1.14 10.63
C GLU A 202 15.16 1.84 9.50
N ILE A 203 15.36 1.38 8.26
CA ILE A 203 14.70 1.94 7.06
C ILE A 203 13.19 1.79 7.12
N MET A 204 12.69 0.63 7.57
CA MET A 204 11.25 0.35 7.62
C MET A 204 10.51 1.31 8.57
N PRO A 205 10.86 1.45 9.86
CA PRO A 205 10.20 2.41 10.75
C PRO A 205 10.36 3.86 10.29
N ALA A 206 11.52 4.24 9.75
CA ALA A 206 11.72 5.59 9.23
C ALA A 206 10.80 5.89 8.04
N THR A 207 10.65 4.95 7.11
CA THR A 207 9.73 5.07 5.97
C THR A 207 8.28 5.13 6.44
N CYS A 208 7.89 4.24 7.36
CA CYS A 208 6.56 4.21 7.94
C CYS A 208 6.21 5.54 8.61
N ALA A 209 7.12 6.11 9.40
CA ALA A 209 6.92 7.40 10.06
C ALA A 209 6.62 8.52 9.05
N GLN A 210 7.36 8.58 7.94
CA GLN A 210 7.13 9.60 6.91
C GLN A 210 5.80 9.39 6.17
N LEU A 211 5.49 8.15 5.78
CA LEU A 211 4.23 7.85 5.08
C LEU A 211 3.01 8.09 5.97
N ARG A 212 3.11 7.83 7.28
CA ARG A 212 2.05 8.12 8.25
C ARG A 212 1.83 9.62 8.46
N ALA A 213 2.88 10.42 8.42
CA ALA A 213 2.80 11.88 8.58
C ALA A 213 2.38 12.63 7.29
N ARG A 214 2.27 11.94 6.14
CA ARG A 214 1.98 12.58 4.85
C ARG A 214 0.58 13.20 4.80
N ASP A 215 0.51 14.52 4.73
CA ASP A 215 -0.73 15.30 4.62
C ASP A 215 -1.06 15.71 3.18
N ALA A 216 -1.14 14.73 2.28
CA ALA A 216 -1.37 15.01 0.85
C ALA A 216 -1.93 13.80 0.08
N VAL A 217 -2.78 13.00 0.73
CA VAL A 217 -3.44 11.84 0.12
C VAL A 217 -4.95 12.10 0.07
N TRP A 218 -5.56 11.88 -1.09
CA TRP A 218 -6.95 12.27 -1.37
C TRP A 218 -7.99 11.53 -0.51
N ARG A 219 -7.75 10.25 -0.21
CA ARG A 219 -8.54 9.42 0.70
C ARG A 219 -7.57 8.67 1.60
N ALA A 220 -7.43 9.17 2.80
CA ALA A 220 -6.60 8.61 3.85
C ALA A 220 -7.18 9.02 5.18
N ASP A 221 -6.82 8.29 6.23
CA ASP A 221 -6.98 8.81 7.58
C ASP A 221 -6.13 10.07 7.78
N ASP A 222 -6.50 10.81 8.83
CA ASP A 222 -5.70 11.92 9.33
C ASP A 222 -4.23 11.53 9.47
N PRO A 223 -3.30 12.42 9.11
CA PRO A 223 -1.88 12.21 9.32
C PRO A 223 -1.58 11.86 10.78
N ILE A 224 -0.73 10.85 10.97
CA ILE A 224 -0.24 10.47 12.30
C ILE A 224 1.19 10.98 12.43
N GLU A 225 1.34 12.08 13.17
CA GLU A 225 2.67 12.61 13.47
C GLU A 225 3.44 11.69 14.41
N ALA A 226 4.66 11.44 14.01
CA ALA A 226 5.61 10.67 14.77
C ALA A 226 6.12 11.48 15.99
N ASN A 227 5.57 11.26 17.19
CA ASN A 227 6.23 11.61 18.46
C ASN A 227 7.46 10.72 18.74
N TYR A 228 8.39 10.60 17.78
CA TYR A 228 9.45 9.58 17.80
C TYR A 228 10.71 9.99 18.57
N ARG A 229 10.93 11.28 18.85
CA ARG A 229 12.11 11.73 19.62
C ARG A 229 12.19 11.12 21.01
N THR A 230 11.05 10.80 21.64
CA THR A 230 11.01 10.29 23.01
C THR A 230 11.04 8.76 23.08
N LYS A 231 10.53 8.06 22.06
CA LYS A 231 10.33 6.60 22.11
C LYS A 231 11.46 5.80 21.46
N LEU A 232 12.03 6.28 20.34
CA LEU A 232 13.13 5.58 19.67
C LEU A 232 14.43 5.62 20.50
N VAL A 233 14.69 6.74 21.20
CA VAL A 233 15.82 6.85 22.15
C VAL A 233 15.62 5.87 23.30
N ALA A 234 14.41 5.81 23.87
CA ALA A 234 14.10 4.89 24.97
C ALA A 234 14.22 3.42 24.55
N ASP A 235 13.74 3.05 23.36
CA ASP A 235 13.78 1.65 22.88
C ASP A 235 15.20 1.22 22.45
N LEU A 236 16.02 2.14 21.91
CA LEU A 236 17.43 1.90 21.58
C LEU A 236 18.34 1.89 22.81
N GLU A 237 18.00 2.63 23.87
CA GLU A 237 18.70 2.58 25.15
C GLU A 237 18.35 1.30 25.92
N ALA A 238 17.09 0.85 25.87
CA ALA A 238 16.64 -0.40 26.50
C ALA A 238 17.23 -1.67 25.88
N SER A 239 17.70 -1.62 24.63
CA SER A 239 18.32 -2.74 23.92
C SER A 239 19.85 -2.77 24.02
N ARG A 240 20.44 -1.82 24.77
CA ARG A 240 21.88 -1.73 25.07
C ARG A 240 22.24 -2.13 26.52
N VAL A 241 21.26 -2.59 27.30
CA VAL A 241 21.40 -3.11 28.68
C VAL A 241 21.16 -4.61 28.67
#